data_AF-A0A061QID9-F1
#
_entry.id   AF-A0A061QID9-F1
#
_cell.length_a   1.000
_cell.length_b   1.000
_cell.length_c   1.000
_cell.angle_alpha   90.00
_cell.angle_beta   90.00
_cell.angle_gamma   90.00
#
_symmetry.space_group_name_H-M   'P 1'
#
loop_
_entity.id
_entity.type
_entity.pdbx_description
1 polymer ?
#
loop_
_entity_poly.entity_id
_entity_poly.type
_entity_poly.pdbx_seq_one_letter_code
_entity_poly.pdbx_strand_id
1 'polypeptide(L)'
;MAADAAFMIAMAAELFLEKLAYKSATQTLGDRRATVAYNDVATSASQWPCCKFLQDIVPEKTTVQKLLVGHQQSMAEGGAAEKRQRLQDGAS
;
A
#
# COMPACT_ATOMS: atom_id res chain seq x y z
N MET A 1 3.10 6.48 -35.66
CA MET A 1 3.71 5.73 -34.54
C MET A 1 3.76 6.53 -33.23
N ALA A 2 4.38 7.73 -33.16
CA ALA A 2 4.41 8.50 -31.90
C ALA A 2 3.03 9.08 -31.48
N ALA A 3 2.22 9.54 -32.44
CA ALA A 3 0.89 10.10 -32.16
C ALA A 3 -0.11 9.06 -31.63
N ASP A 4 -0.13 7.88 -32.25
CA ASP A 4 -0.99 6.77 -31.83
C ASP A 4 -0.60 6.27 -30.44
N ALA A 5 0.71 6.21 -30.14
CA ALA A 5 1.21 5.86 -28.82
C ALA A 5 0.79 6.87 -27.75
N ALA A 6 0.89 8.17 -28.03
CA ALA A 6 0.45 9.22 -27.12
C ALA A 6 -1.06 9.14 -26.84
N PHE A 7 -1.88 8.88 -27.86
CA PHE A 7 -3.31 8.68 -27.72
C PHE A 7 -3.64 7.48 -26.84
N MET A 8 -3.00 6.33 -27.09
CA MET A 8 -3.20 5.12 -26.29
C MET A 8 -2.76 5.31 -24.84
N ILE A 9 -1.68 6.03 -24.58
CA ILE A 9 -1.22 6.38 -23.23
C ILE A 9 -2.27 7.24 -22.51
N ALA A 10 -2.80 8.26 -23.18
CA ALA A 10 -3.84 9.13 -22.61
C ALA A 10 -5.10 8.33 -22.25
N MET A 11 -5.56 7.48 -23.17
CA MET A 11 -6.72 6.61 -22.92
C MET A 11 -6.45 5.63 -21.76
N ALA A 12 -5.27 5.03 -21.70
CA ALA A 12 -4.89 4.15 -20.59
C ALA A 12 -4.85 4.91 -19.25
N ALA A 13 -4.38 6.16 -19.24
CA ALA A 13 -4.37 7.00 -18.05
C ALA A 13 -5.79 7.35 -17.58
N GLU A 14 -6.72 7.66 -18.48
CA GLU A 14 -8.11 7.89 -18.11
C GLU A 14 -8.78 6.63 -17.53
N LEU A 15 -8.62 5.49 -18.19
CA LEU A 15 -9.14 4.21 -17.69
C LEU A 15 -8.53 3.84 -16.33
N PHE A 16 -7.24 4.14 -16.13
CA PHE A 16 -6.57 3.95 -14.85
C PHE A 16 -7.22 4.80 -13.75
N LEU A 17 -7.46 6.09 -14.00
CA LEU A 17 -8.11 6.99 -13.05
C LEU A 17 -9.54 6.55 -12.73
N GLU A 18 -10.32 6.15 -13.75
CA GLU A 18 -11.68 5.63 -13.58
C GLU A 18 -11.69 4.40 -12.67
N LYS A 19 -10.79 3.43 -12.92
CA LYS A 19 -10.71 2.21 -12.10
C LYS A 19 -10.23 2.48 -10.68
N LEU A 20 -9.29 3.41 -10.50
CA LEU A 20 -8.85 3.81 -9.16
C LEU A 20 -9.99 4.46 -8.37
N ALA A 21 -10.75 5.36 -9.01
CA ALA A 21 -11.90 6.01 -8.39
C ALA A 21 -12.99 5.00 -8.02
N TYR A 22 -13.31 4.06 -8.93
CA TYR A 22 -14.29 3.01 -8.69
C TYR A 22 -13.92 2.10 -7.50
N LYS A 23 -12.65 1.69 -7.40
CA LYS A 23 -12.15 0.89 -6.27
C LYS A 23 -12.27 1.67 -4.95
N SER A 24 -11.87 2.93 -4.96
CA SER A 24 -11.95 3.82 -3.78
C SER A 24 -13.41 4.03 -3.34
N ALA A 25 -14.32 4.21 -4.29
CA ALA A 25 -15.75 4.32 -4.02
C ALA A 25 -16.35 3.03 -3.45
N THR A 26 -15.94 1.87 -3.96
CA THR A 26 -16.37 0.57 -3.43
C THR A 26 -16.01 0.42 -1.95
N GLN A 27 -14.81 0.85 -1.58
CA GLN A 27 -14.34 0.83 -0.19
C GLN A 27 -15.13 1.83 0.69
N THR A 28 -15.36 3.03 0.17
CA THR A 28 -16.18 4.07 0.80
C THR A 28 -17.59 3.57 1.11
N LEU A 29 -18.21 2.88 0.15
CA LEU A 29 -19.55 2.29 0.30
C LEU A 29 -19.54 1.12 1.30
N GLY A 30 -18.47 0.33 1.34
CA GLY A 30 -18.26 -0.70 2.36
C GLY A 30 -18.30 -0.13 3.78
N ASP A 31 -17.73 1.07 3.96
CA ASP A 31 -17.75 1.83 5.22
C ASP A 31 -19.06 2.62 5.44
N ARG A 32 -20.08 2.43 4.59
CA ARG A 32 -21.37 3.15 4.62
C ARG A 32 -21.23 4.67 4.54
N ARG A 33 -20.17 5.14 3.90
CA ARG A 33 -19.95 6.57 3.62
C ARG A 33 -20.39 6.87 2.18
N ALA A 34 -20.75 8.14 1.95
CA ALA A 34 -21.15 8.63 0.63
C ALA A 34 -20.04 9.43 -0.07
N THR A 35 -18.97 9.76 0.65
CA THR A 35 -17.90 10.63 0.16
C THR A 35 -16.56 9.89 0.25
N VAL A 36 -15.88 9.80 -0.89
CA VAL A 36 -14.53 9.24 -0.99
C VAL A 36 -13.56 10.16 -0.26
N ALA A 37 -12.81 9.60 0.69
CA ALA A 37 -11.78 10.29 1.42
C ALA A 37 -10.38 9.83 0.96
N TYR A 38 -9.35 10.56 1.36
CA TYR A 38 -7.96 10.22 1.04
C TYR A 38 -7.59 8.77 1.43
N ASN A 39 -8.04 8.32 2.61
CA ASN A 39 -7.73 6.98 3.09
C ASN A 39 -8.30 5.88 2.19
N ASP A 40 -9.44 6.12 1.53
CA ASP A 40 -10.02 5.17 0.58
C ASP A 40 -9.12 5.00 -0.64
N VAL A 41 -8.60 6.12 -1.14
CA VAL A 41 -7.69 6.15 -2.30
C VAL A 41 -6.35 5.53 -1.93
N ALA A 42 -5.77 5.90 -0.80
CA ALA A 42 -4.48 5.40 -0.34
C ALA A 42 -4.52 3.89 -0.10
N THR A 43 -5.58 3.39 0.54
CA THR A 43 -5.78 1.96 0.77
C THR A 43 -6.05 1.21 -0.54
N SER A 44 -6.83 1.79 -1.45
CA SER A 44 -7.07 1.19 -2.77
C SER A 44 -5.79 1.11 -3.60
N ALA A 45 -4.94 2.14 -3.54
CA ALA A 45 -3.65 2.18 -4.21
C ALA A 45 -2.64 1.19 -3.59
N SER A 46 -2.64 0.99 -2.26
CA SER A 46 -1.75 0.01 -1.61
C SER A 46 -2.13 -1.43 -1.94
N GLN A 47 -3.43 -1.72 -2.11
CA GLN A 47 -3.93 -3.06 -2.44
C GLN A 47 -3.81 -3.42 -3.94
N TRP A 48 -3.79 -2.44 -4.85
CA TRP A 48 -3.78 -2.70 -6.28
C TRP A 48 -2.34 -2.79 -6.83
N PRO A 49 -1.88 -3.95 -7.36
CA PRO A 49 -0.47 -4.10 -7.73
C PRO A 49 0.04 -3.12 -8.79
N CYS A 50 -0.81 -2.66 -9.70
CA CYS A 50 -0.41 -1.67 -10.70
C CYS A 50 -0.26 -0.26 -10.13
N CYS A 51 -0.68 -0.01 -8.89
CA CYS A 51 -0.53 1.26 -8.20
C CYS A 51 0.73 1.32 -7.30
N LYS A 52 1.63 0.33 -7.37
CA LYS A 52 2.90 0.37 -6.61
C LYS A 52 3.71 1.63 -6.85
N PHE A 53 3.67 2.18 -8.07
CA PHE A 53 4.35 3.43 -8.42
C PHE A 53 3.81 4.66 -7.68
N LEU A 54 2.61 4.57 -7.08
CA LEU A 54 2.00 5.66 -6.32
C LEU A 54 2.32 5.62 -4.84
N GLN A 55 3.03 4.60 -4.32
CA GLN A 55 3.23 4.46 -2.86
C GLN A 55 3.98 5.65 -2.24
N ASP A 56 4.91 6.23 -2.98
CA ASP A 56 5.68 7.40 -2.51
C ASP A 56 4.88 8.71 -2.58
N ILE A 57 3.85 8.76 -3.42
CA ILE A 57 3.03 9.95 -3.67
C ILE A 57 1.72 9.92 -2.86
N VAL A 58 1.14 8.73 -2.70
CA VAL A 58 -0.11 8.45 -2.00
C VAL A 58 0.15 7.41 -0.91
N PRO A 59 0.89 7.77 0.15
CA PRO A 59 1.20 6.86 1.24
C PRO A 59 -0.06 6.47 2.04
N GLU A 60 -0.13 5.20 2.44
CA GLU A 60 -1.17 4.74 3.35
C GLU A 60 -1.00 5.41 4.72
N LYS A 61 -2.06 6.06 5.22
CA LYS A 61 -2.03 6.63 6.57
C LYS A 61 -2.13 5.52 7.60
N THR A 62 -1.18 5.51 8.53
CA THR A 62 -1.24 4.64 9.69
C THR A 62 -1.20 5.46 10.97
N THR A 63 -1.76 4.94 12.06
CA THR A 63 -1.74 5.63 13.35
C THR A 63 -0.37 5.50 14.01
N VAL A 64 0.03 6.49 14.79
CA VAL A 64 1.28 6.46 15.57
C VAL A 64 1.34 5.20 16.45
N GLN A 65 0.21 4.78 16.99
CA GLN A 65 0.09 3.55 17.77
C GLN A 65 0.40 2.30 16.93
N LYS A 66 -0.12 2.20 15.71
CA LYS A 66 0.23 1.11 14.78
C LYS A 66 1.71 1.12 14.43
N LEU A 67 2.32 2.29 14.24
CA LEU A 67 3.76 2.40 13.99
C LEU A 67 4.58 1.91 15.18
N LEU A 68 4.23 2.33 16.40
CA LEU A 68 4.92 1.91 17.61
C LEU A 68 4.83 0.40 17.82
N VAL A 69 3.63 -0.18 17.62
CA VAL A 69 3.43 -1.63 17.74
C VAL A 69 4.23 -2.38 16.68
N GLY A 70 4.21 -1.93 15.41
CA GLY A 70 5.03 -2.53 14.35
C GLY A 70 6.53 -2.45 14.63
N HIS A 71 6.99 -1.34 15.21
CA HIS A 71 8.39 -1.17 15.61
C HIS A 71 8.77 -2.08 16.78
N GLN A 72 7.89 -2.26 17.76
CA GLN A 72 8.11 -3.20 18.87
C GLN A 72 8.13 -4.66 18.38
N GLN A 73 7.27 -5.01 17.43
CA GLN A 73 7.23 -6.34 16.82
C GLN A 73 8.49 -6.62 16.00
N SER A 74 8.96 -5.66 15.19
CA SER A 74 10.20 -5.84 14.42
C SER A 74 11.44 -5.94 15.30
N MET A 75 11.49 -5.21 16.43
CA MET A 75 12.54 -5.38 17.44
C MET A 75 12.48 -6.74 18.14
N ALA A 76 11.28 -7.25 18.45
CA ALA A 76 11.11 -8.55 19.08
C ALA A 76 11.53 -9.70 18.14
N GLU A 77 11.19 -9.61 16.85
CA GLU A 77 11.60 -10.59 15.83
C GLU A 77 13.11 -10.55 15.58
N GLY A 78 13.72 -9.37 15.50
CA GLY A 78 15.16 -9.20 15.39
C GLY A 78 15.91 -9.80 16.58
N GLY A 79 15.43 -9.54 17.80
CA GLY A 79 16.00 -10.13 19.03
C GLY A 79 15.81 -11.65 19.13
N ALA A 80 14.68 -12.17 18.63
CA ALA A 80 14.43 -13.62 18.59
C ALA A 80 15.31 -14.32 17.54
N ALA A 81 15.55 -13.69 16.40
CA ALA A 81 16.47 -14.20 15.37
C ALA A 81 17.91 -14.26 15.88
N GLU A 82 18.37 -13.21 16.57
CA GLU A 82 19.72 -13.15 17.14
C GLU A 82 19.93 -14.20 18.27
N LYS A 83 18.89 -14.44 19.09
CA LYS A 83 18.94 -15.46 20.14
C LYS A 83 18.95 -16.89 19.59
N ARG A 84 18.22 -17.14 18.49
CA ARG A 84 18.23 -18.43 17.77
C ARG A 84 19.59 -18.71 17.14
N GLN A 85 20.23 -17.69 16.59
CA GLN A 85 21.56 -17.83 15.99
C GLN A 85 22.62 -18.17 17.05
N ARG A 86 22.62 -17.47 18.20
CA ARG A 86 23.54 -17.78 19.32
C ARG A 86 23.34 -19.19 19.92
N LEU A 87 22.12 -19.72 19.92
CA LEU A 87 21.84 -21.08 20.40
C LEU A 87 22.32 -22.16 19.41
N GLN A 88 22.38 -21.85 18.11
CA GLN A 88 22.93 -22.75 17.08
C GLN A 88 24.45 -22.73 17.07
N ASP A 89 25.07 -21.56 17.27
CA ASP A 89 26.53 -21.40 17.28
C ASP A 89 27.20 -21.92 18.56
N GLY A 90 26.45 -22.02 19.67
CA GLY A 90 26.93 -22.58 20.94
C GLY A 90 26.76 -24.09 21.10
N ALA A 91 26.23 -24.78 20.07
CA ALA A 91 26.01 -26.23 20.05
C ALA A 91 26.97 -26.99 19.12
N SER A 92 28.03 -26.33 18.62
CA SER A 92 29.14 -26.93 17.87
C SER A 92 30.42 -26.98 18.69
#